data_AF-A0A5C7LDY3-F1
#
_entry.id   AF-A0A5C7LDY3-F1
#
_cell.length_a   1.000
_cell.length_b   1.000
_cell.length_c   1.000
_cell.angle_alpha   90.00
_cell.angle_beta   90.00
_cell.angle_gamma   90.00
#
_symmetry.space_group_name_H-M   'P 1'
#
loop_
_entity.id
_entity.type
_entity.pdbx_description
1 polymer ?
#
loop_
_entity_poly.entity_id
_entity_poly.type
_entity_poly.pdbx_seq_one_letter_code
_entity_poly.pdbx_strand_id
1 'polypeptide(L)'
;MRKQPLLTRTQFRELTFERDKHRCVMCGAEGQLDAHHIIERRLWSDGGYYLDNGVTLCDPTCHTLAEQTLISCETLREKAGIKVVLLPDHLDSSERWDKWGNAYLPNGQRLQGELFHEESVQRVLAPVLSEFTSRVKYPRTRHLPWSPGASVDDCHMNDTSVYEGMEVVITVKMDGENTTIYRDGVHARSLVYTPHPSRTKVKALAAEIGRELTDTMRLCGENLYAAHSIHYKGLPGHFLLFSVWDKHLACSWDETLEWAEMLGLPVVPVLYRGIWDKKLVQELYTPTFHGNPCEGYVVRPTSSFTLSQFKTHVSKYVRKNHVQTDEHWMNAKVVPNDLL
;
A
#
# COMPACT_ATOMS: atom_id res chain seq x y z
N MET A 1 22.46 9.68 -2.42
CA MET A 1 22.98 8.63 -1.53
C MET A 1 23.81 7.67 -2.36
N ARG A 2 25.06 7.38 -1.98
CA ARG A 2 25.87 6.34 -2.66
C ARG A 2 25.16 5.01 -2.49
N LYS A 3 24.74 4.37 -3.59
CA LYS A 3 24.26 2.98 -3.57
C LYS A 3 25.42 2.11 -3.10
N GLN A 4 25.25 1.40 -1.98
CA GLN A 4 26.22 0.38 -1.57
C GLN A 4 26.37 -0.65 -2.68
N PRO A 5 27.56 -1.21 -2.92
CA PRO A 5 27.72 -2.29 -3.88
C PRO A 5 26.94 -3.52 -3.42
N LEU A 6 26.29 -4.20 -4.36
CA LEU A 6 25.71 -5.51 -4.12
C LEU A 6 26.84 -6.53 -3.99
N LEU A 7 26.82 -7.31 -2.91
CA LEU A 7 27.84 -8.31 -2.59
C LEU A 7 27.41 -9.71 -3.04
N THR A 8 28.39 -10.59 -3.25
CA THR A 8 28.11 -12.03 -3.30
C THR A 8 27.74 -12.54 -1.89
N ARG A 9 27.07 -13.70 -1.81
CA ARG A 9 26.73 -14.33 -0.53
C ARG A 9 27.95 -14.53 0.40
N THR A 10 29.08 -14.94 -0.17
CA THR A 10 30.33 -15.15 0.59
C THR A 10 30.88 -13.83 1.11
N GLN A 11 30.99 -12.82 0.23
CA GLN A 11 31.46 -11.48 0.62
C GLN A 11 30.55 -10.85 1.67
N PHE A 12 29.23 -10.97 1.52
CA PHE A 12 28.26 -10.47 2.49
C PHE A 12 28.52 -11.08 3.87
N ARG A 13 28.69 -12.40 3.96
CA ARG A 13 28.98 -13.08 5.22
C ARG A 13 30.31 -12.63 5.82
N GLU A 14 31.39 -12.67 5.04
CA GLU A 14 32.74 -12.35 5.51
C GLU A 14 32.85 -10.89 5.98
N LEU A 15 32.37 -9.94 5.18
CA LEU A 15 32.43 -8.52 5.50
C LEU A 15 31.51 -8.16 6.68
N THR A 16 30.35 -8.81 6.83
CA THR A 16 29.49 -8.62 8.00
C THR A 16 30.22 -9.08 9.27
N PHE A 17 30.87 -10.25 9.22
CA PHE A 17 31.62 -10.79 10.35
C PHE A 17 32.82 -9.92 10.71
N GLU A 18 33.56 -9.43 9.71
CA GLU A 18 34.70 -8.53 9.90
C GLU A 18 34.26 -7.22 10.57
N ARG A 19 33.19 -6.58 10.06
CA ARG A 19 32.63 -5.35 10.64
C ARG A 19 32.23 -5.55 12.10
N ASP A 20 31.59 -6.67 12.40
CA ASP A 20 31.06 -7.00 13.72
C ASP A 20 32.10 -7.70 14.62
N LYS A 21 33.38 -7.70 14.20
CA LYS A 21 34.54 -8.24 14.94
C LYS A 21 34.37 -9.71 15.33
N HIS A 22 33.71 -10.50 14.48
CA HIS A 22 33.41 -11.91 14.69
C HIS A 22 32.69 -12.18 16.03
N ARG A 23 31.79 -11.28 16.44
CA ARG A 23 30.97 -11.41 17.63
C ARG A 23 29.51 -11.13 17.31
N CYS A 24 28.60 -11.76 18.04
CA CYS A 24 27.19 -11.40 18.00
C CYS A 24 27.01 -9.93 18.43
N VAL A 25 26.42 -9.09 17.57
CA VAL A 25 26.21 -7.66 17.90
C VAL A 25 25.24 -7.45 19.06
N MET A 26 24.39 -8.44 19.34
CA MET A 26 23.37 -8.34 20.40
C MET A 26 23.90 -8.72 21.78
N CYS A 27 24.65 -9.82 21.90
CA CYS A 27 25.08 -10.37 23.19
C CYS A 27 26.59 -10.53 23.35
N GLY A 28 27.39 -10.27 22.31
CA GLY A 28 28.85 -10.37 22.34
C GLY A 28 29.42 -11.80 22.25
N ALA A 29 28.56 -12.82 22.11
CA ALA A 29 28.98 -14.20 22.00
C ALA A 29 29.91 -14.45 20.81
N GLU A 30 30.90 -15.30 21.03
CA GLU A 30 31.81 -15.88 20.03
C GLU A 30 31.41 -17.35 19.81
N GLY A 31 31.53 -17.88 18.59
CA GLY A 31 31.21 -19.28 18.30
C GLY A 31 30.38 -19.46 17.03
N GLN A 32 29.24 -20.17 17.13
CA GLN A 32 28.32 -20.36 16.02
C GLN A 32 27.62 -19.04 15.69
N LEU A 33 28.06 -18.42 14.60
CA LEU A 33 27.58 -17.13 14.11
C LEU A 33 26.99 -17.27 12.72
N ASP A 34 25.96 -16.47 12.44
CA ASP A 34 25.37 -16.31 11.12
C ASP A 34 25.26 -14.83 10.72
N ALA A 35 25.32 -14.59 9.41
CA ALA A 35 25.13 -13.28 8.80
C ALA A 35 23.64 -13.10 8.52
N HIS A 36 22.96 -12.43 9.44
CA HIS A 36 21.54 -12.18 9.39
C HIS A 36 21.22 -10.99 8.49
N HIS A 37 20.21 -11.13 7.64
CA HIS A 37 19.67 -10.00 6.87
C HIS A 37 18.68 -9.22 7.74
N ILE A 38 18.90 -7.91 7.92
CA ILE A 38 18.02 -7.03 8.70
C ILE A 38 16.64 -6.91 8.04
N ILE A 39 16.59 -6.75 6.72
CA ILE A 39 15.39 -6.85 5.90
C ILE A 39 15.53 -8.06 4.98
N GLU A 40 14.49 -8.90 4.96
CA GLU A 40 14.45 -10.17 4.25
C GLU A 40 14.81 -10.01 2.76
N ARG A 41 15.81 -10.80 2.31
CA ARG A 41 16.36 -10.73 0.96
C ARG A 41 15.34 -10.95 -0.15
N ARG A 42 14.29 -11.74 0.10
CA ARG A 42 13.22 -12.02 -0.87
C ARG A 42 12.38 -10.79 -1.23
N LEU A 43 12.40 -9.75 -0.41
CA LEU A 43 11.75 -8.47 -0.72
C LEU A 43 12.53 -7.62 -1.74
N TRP A 44 13.80 -7.97 -1.99
CA TRP A 44 14.68 -7.23 -2.89
C TRP A 44 14.70 -7.88 -4.28
N SER A 45 14.60 -7.06 -5.33
CA SER A 45 14.69 -7.55 -6.71
C SER A 45 16.08 -8.09 -7.09
N ASP A 46 17.12 -7.69 -6.35
CA ASP A 46 18.52 -8.06 -6.57
C ASP A 46 19.07 -8.99 -5.47
N GLY A 47 18.22 -9.43 -4.55
CA GLY A 47 18.59 -10.31 -3.44
C GLY A 47 19.19 -9.61 -2.21
N GLY A 48 19.35 -8.28 -2.19
CA GLY A 48 19.51 -7.52 -0.95
C GLY A 48 20.80 -7.76 -0.14
N TYR A 49 21.84 -8.33 -0.74
CA TYR A 49 23.15 -8.58 -0.13
C TYR A 49 23.99 -7.30 -0.01
N TYR A 50 23.46 -6.31 0.71
CA TYR A 50 24.15 -5.07 1.03
C TYR A 50 24.76 -5.18 2.43
N LEU A 51 25.98 -4.64 2.62
CA LEU A 51 26.66 -4.73 3.92
C LEU A 51 25.82 -4.13 5.06
N ASP A 52 25.16 -2.99 4.82
CA ASP A 52 24.30 -2.33 5.82
C ASP A 52 22.91 -2.99 5.97
N ASN A 53 22.62 -4.03 5.18
CA ASN A 53 21.49 -4.93 5.39
C ASN A 53 21.90 -6.22 6.13
N GLY A 54 23.16 -6.36 6.56
CA GLY A 54 23.67 -7.53 7.27
C GLY A 54 24.09 -7.24 8.72
N VAL A 55 23.90 -8.19 9.64
CA VAL A 55 24.46 -8.18 11.01
C VAL A 55 24.88 -9.58 11.45
N THR A 56 25.94 -9.68 12.24
CA THR A 56 26.41 -10.93 12.84
C THR A 56 25.63 -11.23 14.11
N LEU A 57 24.94 -12.37 14.13
CA LEU A 57 24.19 -12.85 15.29
C LEU A 57 24.65 -14.26 15.69
N CYS A 58 24.56 -14.57 16.98
CA CYS A 58 24.69 -15.96 17.42
C CYS A 58 23.44 -16.76 17.06
N ASP A 59 23.67 -18.00 16.66
CA ASP A 59 22.63 -18.97 16.29
C ASP A 59 22.66 -20.12 17.32
N PRO A 60 21.51 -20.50 17.91
CA PRO A 60 20.15 -20.08 17.57
C PRO A 60 19.63 -18.82 18.27
N THR A 61 20.22 -18.37 19.37
CA THR A 61 19.55 -17.44 20.29
C THR A 61 19.18 -16.08 19.66
N CYS A 62 20.16 -15.22 19.36
CA CYS A 62 19.84 -13.88 18.85
C CYS A 62 19.35 -13.93 17.40
N HIS A 63 19.83 -14.88 16.60
CA HIS A 63 19.38 -15.08 15.23
C HIS A 63 17.88 -15.40 15.19
N THR A 64 17.42 -16.36 16.00
CA THR A 64 16.00 -16.74 16.09
C THR A 64 15.14 -15.59 16.60
N LEU A 65 15.59 -14.85 17.63
CA LEU A 65 14.84 -13.69 18.11
C LEU A 65 14.72 -12.57 17.05
N ALA A 66 15.73 -12.39 16.21
CA ALA A 66 15.69 -11.44 15.09
C ALA A 66 14.76 -11.93 13.96
N GLU A 67 14.81 -13.22 13.61
CA GLU A 67 13.87 -13.85 12.68
C GLU A 67 12.42 -13.69 13.18
N GLN A 68 12.17 -13.95 14.47
CA GLN A 68 10.88 -13.78 15.14
C GLN A 68 10.47 -12.32 15.33
N THR A 69 11.33 -11.35 14.97
CA THR A 69 11.14 -9.91 15.13
C THR A 69 10.96 -9.44 16.58
N LEU A 70 11.38 -10.25 17.54
CA LEU A 70 11.48 -9.88 18.97
C LEU A 70 12.68 -8.96 19.24
N ILE A 71 13.68 -8.99 18.35
CA ILE A 71 14.70 -7.95 18.22
C ILE A 71 14.37 -7.16 16.96
N SER A 72 14.17 -5.85 17.10
CA SER A 72 13.76 -5.02 15.96
C SER A 72 14.93 -4.67 15.03
N CYS A 73 14.61 -4.33 13.78
CA CYS A 73 15.60 -3.88 12.80
C CYS A 73 16.36 -2.64 13.27
N GLU A 74 15.73 -1.73 14.02
CA GLU A 74 16.40 -0.55 14.59
C GLU A 74 17.41 -0.94 15.65
N THR A 75 17.05 -1.84 16.57
CA THR A 75 17.99 -2.34 17.59
C THR A 75 19.20 -3.01 16.95
N LEU A 76 18.99 -3.83 15.91
CA LEU A 76 20.09 -4.45 15.17
C LEU A 76 21.01 -3.40 14.54
N ARG A 77 20.44 -2.39 13.87
CA ARG A 77 21.22 -1.30 13.26
C ARG A 77 21.99 -0.50 14.28
N GLU A 78 21.37 -0.15 15.40
CA GLU A 78 21.99 0.58 16.51
C GLU A 78 23.20 -0.20 17.07
N LYS A 79 23.01 -1.49 17.37
CA LYS A 79 24.06 -2.35 17.92
C LYS A 79 25.22 -2.59 16.97
N ALA A 80 24.96 -2.63 15.66
CA ALA A 80 25.98 -2.76 14.63
C ALA A 80 26.59 -1.40 14.18
N GLY A 81 26.09 -0.27 14.70
CA GLY A 81 26.55 1.06 14.30
C GLY A 81 26.16 1.45 12.85
N ILE A 82 25.14 0.80 12.28
CA ILE A 82 24.64 1.05 10.92
C ILE A 82 23.78 2.31 10.93
N LYS A 83 24.21 3.34 10.19
CA LYS A 83 23.52 4.63 10.10
C LYS A 83 22.66 4.78 8.85
N VAL A 84 22.98 4.05 7.79
CA VAL A 84 22.25 4.12 6.52
C VAL A 84 21.19 3.02 6.52
N VAL A 85 19.93 3.42 6.44
CA VAL A 85 18.81 2.48 6.29
C VAL A 85 18.63 2.18 4.81
N LEU A 86 18.91 0.93 4.43
CA LEU A 86 18.60 0.41 3.10
C LEU A 86 17.25 -0.32 3.15
N LEU A 87 16.38 -0.03 2.18
CA LEU A 87 15.08 -0.67 2.01
C LEU A 87 14.88 -1.07 0.54
N PRO A 88 14.12 -2.15 0.26
CA PRO A 88 13.64 -2.44 -1.09
C PRO A 88 12.86 -1.26 -1.67
N ASP A 89 12.92 -1.07 -3.00
CA ASP A 89 12.33 0.08 -3.71
C ASP A 89 10.82 0.30 -3.49
N HIS A 90 10.10 -0.71 -2.98
CA HIS A 90 8.67 -0.63 -2.74
C HIS A 90 8.29 -0.31 -1.29
N LEU A 91 9.22 -0.37 -0.35
CA LEU A 91 8.97 -0.01 1.04
C LEU A 91 9.17 1.50 1.22
N ASP A 92 8.18 2.17 1.80
CA ASP A 92 8.21 3.61 2.07
C ASP A 92 9.23 3.92 3.17
N SER A 93 10.20 4.77 2.88
CA SER A 93 11.25 5.16 3.82
C SER A 93 10.77 6.01 5.00
N SER A 94 9.55 6.57 4.91
CA SER A 94 8.88 7.25 6.02
C SER A 94 8.19 6.29 7.00
N GLU A 95 8.03 5.02 6.63
CA GLU A 95 7.44 4.00 7.48
C GLU A 95 8.51 3.17 8.19
N ARG A 96 8.11 2.59 9.32
CA ARG A 96 8.94 1.68 10.10
C ARG A 96 8.60 0.25 9.74
N TRP A 97 9.59 -0.60 9.49
CA TRP A 97 9.41 -1.96 8.98
C TRP A 97 10.08 -3.00 9.88
N ASP A 98 9.44 -4.17 10.04
CA ASP A 98 10.12 -5.35 10.57
C ASP A 98 10.92 -6.08 9.47
N LYS A 99 11.61 -7.16 9.86
CA LYS A 99 12.44 -7.97 8.95
C LYS A 99 11.68 -8.43 7.71
N TRP A 100 10.41 -8.81 7.87
CA TRP A 100 9.61 -9.46 6.84
C TRP A 100 8.82 -8.45 5.98
N GLY A 101 9.07 -7.15 6.14
CA GLY A 101 8.39 -6.12 5.36
C GLY A 101 7.00 -5.79 5.89
N ASN A 102 6.77 -5.99 7.20
CA ASN A 102 5.53 -5.58 7.86
C ASN A 102 5.69 -4.19 8.46
N ALA A 103 4.83 -3.24 8.07
CA ALA A 103 4.89 -1.87 8.59
C ALA A 103 4.33 -1.80 10.02
N TYR A 104 5.02 -1.09 10.91
CA TYR A 104 4.51 -0.76 12.23
C TYR A 104 3.51 0.40 12.17
N LEU A 105 2.44 0.27 12.93
CA LEU A 105 1.44 1.30 13.17
C LEU A 105 1.76 2.07 14.47
N PRO A 106 1.33 3.34 14.60
CA PRO A 106 1.55 4.12 15.81
C PRO A 106 0.97 3.51 17.09
N ASN A 107 -0.05 2.67 16.97
CA ASN A 107 -0.68 1.96 18.09
C ASN A 107 0.07 0.68 18.50
N GLY A 108 1.23 0.38 17.91
CA GLY A 108 2.03 -0.80 18.19
C GLY A 108 1.66 -2.04 17.38
N GLN A 109 0.52 -2.04 16.66
CA GLN A 109 0.17 -3.13 15.75
C GLN A 109 1.01 -3.09 14.47
N ARG A 110 0.94 -4.16 13.68
CA ARG A 110 1.67 -4.31 12.42
C ARG A 110 0.72 -4.64 11.27
N LEU A 111 1.01 -4.09 10.09
CA LEU A 111 0.35 -4.48 8.84
C LEU A 111 0.88 -5.83 8.36
N GLN A 112 0.05 -6.58 7.66
CA GLN A 112 0.46 -7.81 6.98
C GLN A 112 1.14 -7.44 5.66
N GLY A 113 2.47 -7.63 5.59
CA GLY A 113 3.32 -7.35 4.43
C GLY A 113 3.35 -8.49 3.42
N GLU A 114 4.13 -8.32 2.34
CA GLU A 114 4.13 -9.21 1.17
C GLU A 114 4.36 -10.70 1.50
N LEU A 115 5.29 -10.98 2.41
CA LEU A 115 5.64 -12.35 2.78
C LEU A 115 4.83 -12.90 3.95
N PHE A 116 3.93 -12.10 4.54
CA PHE A 116 3.26 -12.44 5.81
C PHE A 116 2.54 -13.79 5.72
N HIS A 117 1.80 -14.07 4.64
CA HIS A 117 0.99 -15.28 4.53
C HIS A 117 1.75 -16.56 4.13
N GLU A 118 3.08 -16.50 3.93
CA GLU A 118 3.86 -17.69 3.65
C GLU A 118 4.00 -18.58 4.90
N GLU A 119 3.92 -19.89 4.74
CA GLU A 119 3.93 -20.84 5.87
C GLU A 119 5.20 -20.72 6.72
N SER A 120 6.37 -20.55 6.08
CA SER A 120 7.66 -20.40 6.76
C SER A 120 7.71 -19.11 7.59
N VAL A 121 7.17 -18.02 7.06
CA VAL A 121 7.11 -16.71 7.74
C VAL A 121 6.10 -16.74 8.88
N GLN A 122 4.92 -17.32 8.67
CA GLN A 122 3.91 -17.52 9.73
C GLN A 122 4.47 -18.31 10.92
N ARG A 123 5.23 -19.37 10.64
CA ARG A 123 5.85 -20.20 11.68
C ARG A 123 6.84 -19.42 12.53
N VAL A 124 7.65 -18.57 11.89
CA VAL A 124 8.61 -17.72 12.59
C VAL A 124 7.91 -16.59 13.35
N LEU A 125 6.87 -15.98 12.78
CA LEU A 125 6.12 -14.89 13.41
C LEU A 125 5.13 -15.36 14.49
N ALA A 126 4.97 -16.66 14.71
CA ALA A 126 4.04 -17.24 15.68
C ALA A 126 4.02 -16.52 17.06
N PRO A 127 5.16 -16.12 17.67
CA PRO A 127 5.17 -15.42 18.95
C PRO A 127 4.51 -14.03 18.93
N VAL A 128 4.42 -13.39 17.76
CA VAL A 128 3.98 -11.99 17.58
C VAL A 128 2.75 -11.87 16.67
N LEU A 129 2.12 -12.97 16.24
CA LEU A 129 0.94 -12.92 15.34
C LEU A 129 -0.21 -12.08 15.89
N SER A 130 -0.36 -12.02 17.22
CA SER A 130 -1.38 -11.18 17.88
C SER A 130 -1.16 -9.67 17.73
N GLU A 131 0.04 -9.24 17.33
CA GLU A 131 0.37 -7.84 17.06
C GLU A 131 -0.06 -7.40 15.65
N PHE A 132 -0.49 -8.34 14.79
CA PHE A 132 -0.88 -8.03 13.43
C PHE A 132 -2.35 -7.65 13.34
N THR A 133 -2.63 -6.61 12.57
CA THR A 133 -3.99 -6.28 12.18
C THR A 133 -4.33 -6.88 10.82
N SER A 134 -5.56 -7.33 10.65
CA SER A 134 -6.10 -7.71 9.35
C SER A 134 -6.47 -6.50 8.48
N ARG A 135 -6.36 -5.29 9.03
CA ARG A 135 -6.58 -4.04 8.28
C ARG A 135 -5.40 -3.76 7.37
N VAL A 136 -5.68 -3.33 6.14
CA VAL A 136 -4.69 -3.08 5.10
C VAL A 136 -4.91 -1.66 4.60
N LYS A 137 -3.89 -0.81 4.72
CA LYS A 137 -3.92 0.53 4.09
C LYS A 137 -4.03 0.35 2.57
N TYR A 138 -4.96 1.06 1.93
CA TYR A 138 -4.97 1.11 0.48
C TYR A 138 -3.66 1.73 -0.05
N PRO A 139 -2.94 1.10 -1.00
CA PRO A 139 -1.64 1.61 -1.46
C PRO A 139 -1.75 3.01 -2.07
N ARG A 140 -0.65 3.79 -2.05
CA ARG A 140 -0.62 5.07 -2.76
C ARG A 140 -0.57 4.80 -4.27
N THR A 141 -1.56 5.29 -5.00
CA THR A 141 -1.57 5.23 -6.47
C THR A 141 -0.55 6.21 -7.05
N ARG A 142 0.33 5.71 -7.93
CA ARG A 142 1.39 6.52 -8.54
C ARG A 142 0.86 7.40 -9.66
N HIS A 143 1.45 8.57 -9.86
CA HIS A 143 1.12 9.44 -10.98
C HIS A 143 1.67 8.88 -12.29
N LEU A 144 0.87 8.98 -13.35
CA LEU A 144 1.32 8.78 -14.73
C LEU A 144 2.39 9.83 -15.10
N PRO A 145 3.33 9.52 -16.01
CA PRO A 145 4.41 10.44 -16.39
C PRO A 145 3.94 11.81 -16.89
N TRP A 146 2.72 11.90 -17.42
CA TRP A 146 2.11 13.12 -17.95
C TRP A 146 1.05 13.73 -17.03
N SER A 147 0.93 13.25 -15.78
CA SER A 147 -0.01 13.80 -14.80
C SER A 147 0.45 15.18 -14.31
N PRO A 148 -0.27 16.28 -14.56
CA PRO A 148 0.19 17.63 -14.23
C PRO A 148 -0.01 18.03 -12.76
N GLY A 149 -0.87 17.33 -12.01
CA GLY A 149 -1.18 17.63 -10.61
C GLY A 149 -0.29 16.95 -9.57
N ALA A 150 0.85 16.38 -9.96
CA ALA A 150 1.75 15.72 -9.02
C ALA A 150 2.60 16.76 -8.26
N SER A 151 2.73 16.59 -6.95
CA SER A 151 3.64 17.33 -6.09
C SER A 151 5.04 16.71 -6.05
N VAL A 152 6.00 17.38 -5.42
CA VAL A 152 7.39 16.88 -5.26
C VAL A 152 7.42 15.60 -4.40
N ASP A 153 6.46 15.44 -3.48
CA ASP A 153 6.36 14.29 -2.58
C ASP A 153 5.56 13.12 -3.19
N ASP A 154 4.98 13.31 -4.39
CA ASP A 154 4.18 12.27 -5.04
C ASP A 154 5.05 11.21 -5.74
N CYS A 155 4.64 9.95 -5.57
CA CYS A 155 5.27 8.84 -6.29
C CYS A 155 4.86 8.87 -7.76
N HIS A 156 5.84 8.93 -8.66
CA HIS A 156 5.62 8.86 -10.09
C HIS A 156 5.92 7.45 -10.63
N MET A 157 5.20 7.07 -11.68
CA MET A 157 5.65 6.02 -12.59
C MET A 157 6.60 6.63 -13.61
N ASN A 158 7.75 6.00 -13.79
CA ASN A 158 8.74 6.42 -14.79
C ASN A 158 8.46 5.81 -16.16
N ASP A 159 7.75 4.68 -16.19
CA ASP A 159 7.52 3.87 -17.38
C ASP A 159 6.10 3.28 -17.34
N THR A 160 5.45 3.25 -18.50
CA THR A 160 4.12 2.68 -18.70
C THR A 160 4.15 1.40 -19.54
N SER A 161 5.33 0.89 -19.88
CA SER A 161 5.53 -0.34 -20.67
C SER A 161 4.84 -1.56 -20.07
N VAL A 162 4.68 -1.58 -18.75
CA VAL A 162 3.93 -2.62 -18.01
C VAL A 162 2.50 -2.79 -18.54
N TYR A 163 1.89 -1.76 -19.11
CA TYR A 163 0.53 -1.84 -19.66
C TYR A 163 0.50 -2.33 -21.12
N GLU A 164 1.64 -2.40 -21.83
CA GLU A 164 1.66 -2.75 -23.25
C GLU A 164 1.09 -4.16 -23.48
N GLY A 165 0.11 -4.25 -24.38
CA GLY A 165 -0.61 -5.49 -24.69
C GLY A 165 -1.63 -5.94 -23.63
N MET A 166 -1.75 -5.22 -22.50
CA MET A 166 -2.76 -5.52 -21.49
C MET A 166 -4.11 -4.89 -21.83
N GLU A 167 -5.20 -5.57 -21.49
CA GLU A 167 -6.51 -4.94 -21.37
C GLU A 167 -6.57 -4.16 -20.04
N VAL A 168 -6.95 -2.88 -20.13
CA VAL A 168 -7.07 -1.97 -18.99
C VAL A 168 -8.50 -1.47 -18.85
N VAL A 169 -8.83 -1.07 -17.63
CA VAL A 169 -10.00 -0.22 -17.35
C VAL A 169 -9.50 1.11 -16.80
N ILE A 170 -10.12 2.18 -17.29
CA ILE A 170 -9.82 3.55 -16.88
C ILE A 170 -11.11 4.15 -16.33
N THR A 171 -11.06 4.60 -15.09
CA THR A 171 -12.22 5.14 -14.37
C THR A 171 -12.02 6.60 -14.04
N VAL A 172 -13.11 7.33 -13.82
CA VAL A 172 -13.07 8.69 -13.27
C VAL A 172 -12.44 8.61 -11.87
N LYS A 173 -11.44 9.46 -11.63
CA LYS A 173 -10.90 9.64 -10.29
C LYS A 173 -11.88 10.54 -9.53
N MET A 174 -12.56 9.96 -8.55
CA MET A 174 -13.48 10.67 -7.68
C MET A 174 -12.72 11.37 -6.55
N ASP A 175 -13.15 12.58 -6.20
CA ASP A 175 -12.56 13.42 -5.15
C ASP A 175 -13.36 13.26 -3.85
N GLY A 176 -12.92 12.35 -3.00
CA GLY A 176 -13.53 12.10 -1.71
C GLY A 176 -12.54 11.50 -0.71
N GLU A 177 -13.06 10.65 0.17
CA GLU A 177 -12.26 9.91 1.15
C GLU A 177 -12.18 8.43 0.79
N ASN A 178 -11.00 7.99 0.39
CA ASN A 178 -10.69 6.57 0.27
C ASN A 178 -11.11 5.81 1.54
N THR A 179 -11.98 4.81 1.35
CA THR A 179 -12.59 4.05 2.43
C THR A 179 -12.55 2.55 2.10
N THR A 180 -12.18 1.75 3.10
CA THR A 180 -12.12 0.29 2.99
C THR A 180 -13.11 -0.34 3.96
N ILE A 181 -14.04 -1.14 3.42
CA ILE A 181 -15.04 -1.91 4.16
C ILE A 181 -14.59 -3.36 4.27
N TYR A 182 -14.77 -3.93 5.45
CA TYR A 182 -14.53 -5.34 5.80
C TYR A 182 -15.80 -5.94 6.37
N ARG A 183 -15.76 -7.25 6.63
CA ARG A 183 -16.88 -7.95 7.27
C ARG A 183 -17.33 -7.33 8.60
N ASP A 184 -16.38 -6.83 9.38
CA ASP A 184 -16.56 -6.43 10.77
C ASP A 184 -16.24 -4.94 11.01
N GLY A 185 -16.02 -4.15 9.96
CA GLY A 185 -15.66 -2.75 10.15
C GLY A 185 -15.28 -2.00 8.88
N VAL A 186 -14.87 -0.75 9.07
CA VAL A 186 -14.50 0.17 8.00
C VAL A 186 -13.42 1.12 8.49
N HIS A 187 -12.52 1.54 7.60
CA HIS A 187 -11.56 2.59 7.87
C HIS A 187 -11.32 3.48 6.64
N ALA A 188 -10.94 4.73 6.87
CA ALA A 188 -10.36 5.56 5.81
C ALA A 188 -8.97 5.01 5.41
N ARG A 189 -8.28 5.58 4.42
CA ARG A 189 -6.91 5.12 4.08
C ARG A 189 -5.97 5.06 5.30
N SER A 190 -6.07 6.03 6.21
CA SER A 190 -5.37 5.98 7.48
C SER A 190 -6.09 5.03 8.44
N LEU A 191 -5.32 4.15 9.09
CA LEU A 191 -5.84 3.26 10.13
C LEU A 191 -6.01 3.97 11.49
N VAL A 192 -5.50 5.19 11.62
CA VAL A 192 -5.79 6.02 12.79
C VAL A 192 -7.22 6.51 12.66
N TYR A 193 -8.08 5.99 13.52
CA TYR A 193 -9.49 6.36 13.52
C TYR A 193 -9.69 7.74 14.14
N THR A 194 -10.30 8.64 13.36
CA THR A 194 -10.78 9.93 13.84
C THR A 194 -12.29 9.99 13.62
N PRO A 195 -13.13 10.20 14.66
CA PRO A 195 -14.55 10.41 14.45
C PRO A 195 -14.78 11.61 13.53
N HIS A 196 -15.60 11.43 12.48
CA HIS A 196 -15.98 12.53 11.60
C HIS A 196 -17.40 12.31 11.06
N PRO A 197 -18.29 13.33 11.05
CA PRO A 197 -19.69 13.17 10.62
C PRO A 197 -19.85 12.63 9.19
N SER A 198 -18.88 12.88 8.30
CA SER A 198 -18.92 12.37 6.92
C SER A 198 -18.81 10.85 6.81
N ARG A 199 -18.41 10.17 7.88
CA ARG A 199 -18.21 8.72 7.90
C ARG A 199 -19.44 7.95 8.40
N THR A 200 -20.48 8.63 8.87
CA THR A 200 -21.66 7.97 9.45
C THR A 200 -22.39 7.09 8.43
N LYS A 201 -22.61 7.59 7.21
CA LYS A 201 -23.33 6.82 6.18
C LYS A 201 -22.55 5.60 5.70
N VAL A 202 -21.25 5.75 5.43
CA VAL A 202 -20.42 4.60 4.98
C VAL A 202 -20.25 3.55 6.09
N LYS A 203 -20.30 3.94 7.37
CA LYS A 203 -20.35 2.99 8.49
C LYS A 203 -21.66 2.21 8.54
N ALA A 204 -22.79 2.87 8.32
CA ALA A 204 -24.08 2.20 8.25
C ALA A 204 -24.10 1.20 7.08
N LEU A 205 -23.63 1.63 5.91
CA LEU A 205 -23.45 0.75 4.74
C LEU A 205 -22.55 -0.45 5.07
N ALA A 206 -21.40 -0.23 5.71
CA ALA A 206 -20.48 -1.29 6.09
C ALA A 206 -21.13 -2.31 7.06
N ALA A 207 -21.98 -1.86 7.98
CA ALA A 207 -22.71 -2.74 8.89
C ALA A 207 -23.78 -3.56 8.18
N GLU A 208 -24.38 -3.02 7.12
CA GLU A 208 -25.37 -3.69 6.27
C GLU A 208 -24.75 -4.78 5.41
N ILE A 209 -23.71 -4.43 4.63
CA ILE A 209 -23.14 -5.34 3.62
C ILE A 209 -21.99 -6.20 4.15
N GLY A 210 -21.40 -5.84 5.29
CA GLY A 210 -20.17 -6.49 5.77
C GLY A 210 -20.33 -8.00 5.97
N ARG A 211 -21.50 -8.45 6.44
CA ARG A 211 -21.73 -9.88 6.69
C ARG A 211 -21.66 -10.76 5.44
N GLU A 212 -21.84 -10.19 4.25
CA GLU A 212 -21.71 -10.88 2.97
C GLU A 212 -20.24 -11.13 2.58
N LEU A 213 -19.30 -10.38 3.16
CA LEU A 213 -17.87 -10.55 2.91
C LEU A 213 -17.30 -11.72 3.71
N THR A 214 -16.22 -12.35 3.24
CA THR A 214 -15.42 -13.27 4.06
C THR A 214 -14.47 -12.50 4.98
N ASP A 215 -13.84 -13.18 5.94
CA ASP A 215 -12.85 -12.57 6.84
C ASP A 215 -11.59 -12.06 6.13
N THR A 216 -11.37 -12.51 4.89
CA THR A 216 -10.18 -12.16 4.08
C THR A 216 -10.47 -11.11 3.02
N MET A 217 -11.75 -10.80 2.80
CA MET A 217 -12.19 -9.84 1.79
C MET A 217 -12.25 -8.41 2.31
N ARG A 218 -12.00 -7.46 1.40
CA ARG A 218 -12.27 -6.04 1.61
C ARG A 218 -12.74 -5.35 0.34
N LEU A 219 -13.63 -4.39 0.53
CA LEU A 219 -14.13 -3.50 -0.52
C LEU A 219 -13.45 -2.14 -0.37
N CYS A 220 -12.82 -1.66 -1.43
CA CYS A 220 -12.20 -0.33 -1.47
C CYS A 220 -13.02 0.57 -2.40
N GLY A 221 -13.48 1.69 -1.85
CA GLY A 221 -14.28 2.67 -2.57
C GLY A 221 -14.04 4.08 -2.08
N GLU A 222 -14.65 5.04 -2.77
CA GLU A 222 -14.55 6.46 -2.44
C GLU A 222 -15.80 6.88 -1.66
N ASN A 223 -15.62 7.34 -0.42
CA ASN A 223 -16.68 7.98 0.35
C ASN A 223 -16.82 9.43 -0.11
N LEU A 224 -17.92 9.70 -0.81
CA LEU A 224 -18.28 10.97 -1.40
C LEU A 224 -19.41 11.67 -0.64
N TYR A 225 -19.66 11.33 0.63
CA TYR A 225 -20.69 12.03 1.38
C TYR A 225 -20.36 13.52 1.55
N ALA A 226 -19.14 13.87 1.95
CA ALA A 226 -18.72 15.27 2.10
C ALA A 226 -18.03 15.76 0.82
N ALA A 227 -18.33 16.99 0.42
CA ALA A 227 -17.59 17.69 -0.62
C ALA A 227 -16.16 17.97 -0.14
N HIS A 228 -15.19 17.65 -1.01
CA HIS A 228 -13.79 18.00 -0.82
C HIS A 228 -13.47 19.23 -1.69
N SER A 229 -12.68 19.05 -2.75
CA SER A 229 -12.41 20.09 -3.75
C SER A 229 -13.54 20.19 -4.78
N ILE A 230 -14.35 19.14 -4.91
CA ILE A 230 -15.49 19.06 -5.83
C ILE A 230 -16.78 18.83 -5.02
N HIS A 231 -17.77 19.70 -5.25
CA HIS A 231 -19.16 19.47 -4.84
C HIS A 231 -19.89 18.79 -5.99
N TYR A 232 -20.22 17.51 -5.80
CA TYR A 232 -20.86 16.68 -6.81
C TYR A 232 -22.38 16.82 -6.78
N LYS A 233 -22.97 16.85 -7.97
CA LYS A 233 -24.41 16.81 -8.22
C LYS A 233 -24.79 15.53 -8.94
N GLY A 234 -25.82 14.84 -8.46
CA GLY A 234 -26.34 13.64 -9.11
C GLY A 234 -25.43 12.42 -8.99
N LEU A 235 -24.88 12.16 -7.79
CA LEU A 235 -24.14 10.93 -7.54
C LEU A 235 -25.09 9.71 -7.45
N PRO A 236 -24.72 8.54 -7.99
CA PRO A 236 -25.51 7.32 -7.83
C PRO A 236 -25.47 6.76 -6.41
N GLY A 237 -24.53 7.22 -5.58
CA GLY A 237 -24.42 6.88 -4.17
C GLY A 237 -23.31 7.66 -3.48
N HIS A 238 -23.33 7.70 -2.14
CA HIS A 238 -22.28 8.34 -1.34
C HIS A 238 -21.04 7.47 -1.14
N PHE A 239 -21.07 6.20 -1.57
CA PHE A 239 -19.89 5.33 -1.62
C PHE A 239 -19.83 4.69 -3.00
N LEU A 240 -18.75 4.95 -3.76
CA LEU A 240 -18.54 4.34 -5.06
C LEU A 240 -17.41 3.31 -4.98
N LEU A 241 -17.72 2.06 -5.29
CA LEU A 241 -16.73 0.98 -5.29
C LEU A 241 -15.75 1.16 -6.46
N PHE A 242 -14.45 0.95 -6.22
CA PHE A 242 -13.44 0.94 -7.29
C PHE A 242 -12.53 -0.29 -7.27
N SER A 243 -12.52 -1.10 -6.20
CA SER A 243 -11.69 -2.29 -6.13
C SER A 243 -12.13 -3.25 -5.03
N VAL A 244 -12.21 -4.54 -5.35
CA VAL A 244 -12.40 -5.63 -4.38
C VAL A 244 -11.08 -6.38 -4.21
N TRP A 245 -10.81 -6.85 -2.99
CA TRP A 245 -9.62 -7.64 -2.68
C TRP A 245 -9.98 -8.84 -1.82
N ASP A 246 -9.26 -9.94 -2.04
CA ASP A 246 -9.18 -11.08 -1.14
C ASP A 246 -7.71 -11.28 -0.73
N LYS A 247 -7.41 -11.20 0.58
CA LYS A 247 -6.04 -11.18 1.12
C LYS A 247 -5.16 -10.14 0.43
N HIS A 248 -4.15 -10.54 -0.34
CA HIS A 248 -3.26 -9.64 -1.09
C HIS A 248 -3.49 -9.67 -2.60
N LEU A 249 -4.61 -10.23 -3.07
CA LEU A 249 -5.00 -10.27 -4.47
C LEU A 249 -6.13 -9.26 -4.71
N ALA A 250 -5.91 -8.29 -5.59
CA ALA A 250 -7.00 -7.48 -6.13
C ALA A 250 -7.77 -8.37 -7.11
N CYS A 251 -9.09 -8.47 -6.91
CA CYS A 251 -9.97 -9.14 -7.86
C CYS A 251 -9.90 -8.44 -9.22
N SER A 252 -10.18 -9.18 -10.28
CA SER A 252 -10.35 -8.64 -11.62
C SER A 252 -11.42 -7.55 -11.63
N TRP A 253 -11.43 -6.72 -12.67
CA TRP A 253 -12.46 -5.71 -12.83
C TRP A 253 -13.84 -6.36 -12.95
N ASP A 254 -13.95 -7.49 -13.65
CA ASP A 254 -15.22 -8.21 -13.81
C ASP A 254 -15.72 -8.76 -12.47
N GLU A 255 -14.88 -9.43 -11.69
CA GLU A 255 -15.24 -9.84 -10.31
C GLU A 255 -15.60 -8.63 -9.43
N THR A 256 -14.92 -7.49 -9.62
CA THR A 256 -15.27 -6.25 -8.89
C THR A 256 -16.69 -5.79 -9.24
N LEU A 257 -17.10 -5.88 -10.51
CA LEU A 257 -18.45 -5.56 -10.96
C LEU A 257 -19.49 -6.57 -10.45
N GLU A 258 -19.17 -7.87 -10.46
CA GLU A 258 -20.03 -8.92 -9.91
C GLU A 258 -20.34 -8.68 -8.43
N TRP A 259 -19.31 -8.38 -7.63
CA TRP A 259 -19.49 -8.01 -6.22
C TRP A 259 -20.29 -6.72 -6.05
N ALA A 260 -20.09 -5.73 -6.93
CA ALA A 260 -20.87 -4.50 -6.89
C ALA A 260 -22.36 -4.76 -7.13
N GLU A 261 -22.69 -5.60 -8.13
CA GLU A 261 -24.05 -5.99 -8.46
C GLU A 261 -24.70 -6.78 -7.32
N MET A 262 -24.02 -7.80 -6.80
CA MET A 262 -24.51 -8.62 -5.67
C MET A 262 -24.83 -7.79 -4.42
N LEU A 263 -24.04 -6.75 -4.16
CA LEU A 263 -24.18 -5.90 -2.98
C LEU A 263 -25.01 -4.63 -3.24
N GLY A 264 -25.51 -4.41 -4.45
CA GLY A 264 -26.23 -3.20 -4.83
C GLY A 264 -25.40 -1.91 -4.72
N LEU A 265 -24.09 -2.01 -4.92
CA LEU A 265 -23.17 -0.88 -4.82
C LEU A 265 -22.92 -0.22 -6.18
N PRO A 266 -23.03 1.12 -6.28
CA PRO A 266 -22.56 1.81 -7.47
C PRO A 266 -21.03 1.76 -7.55
N VAL A 267 -20.52 1.65 -8.78
CA VAL A 267 -19.08 1.68 -9.07
C VAL A 267 -18.65 3.04 -9.58
N VAL A 268 -17.37 3.37 -9.44
CA VAL A 268 -16.81 4.57 -10.08
C VAL A 268 -17.03 4.53 -11.59
N PRO A 269 -17.37 5.67 -12.24
CA PRO A 269 -17.67 5.67 -13.68
C PRO A 269 -16.49 5.20 -14.53
N VAL A 270 -16.76 4.34 -15.51
CA VAL A 270 -15.76 3.86 -16.48
C VAL A 270 -15.68 4.84 -17.66
N LEU A 271 -14.49 5.34 -17.94
CA LEU A 271 -14.18 6.18 -19.11
C LEU A 271 -13.77 5.35 -20.32
N TYR A 272 -13.04 4.25 -20.08
CA TYR A 272 -12.53 3.38 -21.12
C TYR A 272 -12.30 1.96 -20.57
N ARG A 273 -12.56 0.95 -21.41
CA ARG A 273 -12.11 -0.42 -21.21
C ARG A 273 -11.65 -0.99 -22.56
N GLY A 274 -10.46 -1.56 -22.59
CA GLY A 274 -9.89 -2.16 -23.80
C GLY A 274 -8.38 -2.27 -23.72
N ILE A 275 -7.75 -2.64 -24.84
CA ILE A 275 -6.30 -2.77 -24.93
C ILE A 275 -5.63 -1.41 -24.70
N TRP A 276 -4.58 -1.40 -23.88
CA TRP A 276 -3.79 -0.20 -23.61
C TRP A 276 -3.36 0.52 -24.88
N ASP A 277 -3.81 1.77 -25.02
CA ASP A 277 -3.35 2.72 -26.02
C ASP A 277 -2.91 4.00 -25.32
N LYS A 278 -1.59 4.21 -25.25
CA LYS A 278 -0.99 5.35 -24.57
C LYS A 278 -1.51 6.70 -25.09
N LYS A 279 -1.73 6.84 -26.41
CA LYS A 279 -2.19 8.11 -27.00
C LYS A 279 -3.64 8.39 -26.56
N LEU A 280 -4.49 7.37 -26.65
CA LEU A 280 -5.88 7.46 -26.18
C LEU A 280 -5.94 7.85 -24.71
N VAL A 281 -5.14 7.19 -23.86
CA VAL A 281 -5.12 7.50 -22.40
C VAL A 281 -4.65 8.93 -22.14
N GLN A 282 -3.64 9.42 -22.86
CA GLN A 282 -3.15 10.80 -22.73
C GLN A 282 -4.23 11.84 -23.05
N GLU A 283 -5.15 11.54 -23.96
CA GLU A 283 -6.22 12.43 -24.40
C GLU A 283 -7.55 12.23 -23.64
N LEU A 284 -7.64 11.22 -22.76
CA LEU A 284 -8.89 10.80 -22.11
C LEU A 284 -9.44 11.81 -21.10
N TYR A 285 -8.59 12.66 -20.52
CA TYR A 285 -9.02 13.63 -19.52
C TYR A 285 -9.90 14.72 -20.14
N THR A 286 -11.08 14.91 -19.58
CA THR A 286 -11.95 16.05 -19.84
C THR A 286 -12.14 16.85 -18.54
N PRO A 287 -12.20 18.20 -18.58
CA PRO A 287 -12.35 19.01 -17.37
C PRO A 287 -13.65 18.79 -16.60
N THR A 288 -14.67 18.27 -17.28
CA THR A 288 -16.00 18.03 -16.74
C THR A 288 -16.51 16.65 -17.14
N PHE A 289 -17.09 15.94 -16.19
CA PHE A 289 -17.75 14.65 -16.40
C PHE A 289 -19.14 14.67 -15.76
N HIS A 290 -20.17 14.34 -16.54
CA HIS A 290 -21.58 14.37 -16.09
C HIS A 290 -21.97 15.68 -15.37
N GLY A 291 -21.56 16.82 -15.92
CA GLY A 291 -21.88 18.15 -15.37
C GLY A 291 -21.07 18.55 -14.12
N ASN A 292 -20.19 17.69 -13.61
CA ASN A 292 -19.32 17.97 -12.47
C ASN A 292 -17.87 18.21 -12.95
N PRO A 293 -17.07 19.01 -12.22
CA PRO A 293 -15.63 19.05 -12.44
C PRO A 293 -15.02 17.63 -12.33
N CYS A 294 -14.04 17.32 -13.17
CA CYS A 294 -13.32 16.05 -13.13
C CYS A 294 -11.95 16.26 -12.48
N GLU A 295 -11.60 15.51 -11.44
CA GLU A 295 -10.25 15.53 -10.88
C GLU A 295 -9.23 14.94 -11.87
N GLY A 296 -9.60 13.84 -12.52
CA GLY A 296 -8.70 13.06 -13.34
C GLY A 296 -9.21 11.64 -13.55
N TYR A 297 -8.30 10.70 -13.74
CA TYR A 297 -8.65 9.30 -13.99
C TYR A 297 -7.64 8.33 -13.35
N VAL A 298 -8.07 7.09 -13.15
CA VAL A 298 -7.25 5.98 -12.63
C VAL A 298 -7.21 4.87 -13.66
N VAL A 299 -6.02 4.33 -13.92
CA VAL A 299 -5.77 3.19 -14.81
C VAL A 299 -5.44 1.96 -13.96
N ARG A 300 -6.06 0.81 -14.28
CA ARG A 300 -5.67 -0.51 -13.77
C ARG A 300 -5.87 -1.59 -14.85
N PRO A 301 -5.19 -2.75 -14.77
CA PRO A 301 -5.55 -3.93 -15.57
C PRO A 301 -6.98 -4.38 -15.27
N THR A 302 -7.62 -4.99 -16.27
CA THR A 302 -8.87 -5.73 -16.07
C THR A 302 -8.62 -7.03 -15.31
N SER A 303 -7.46 -7.65 -15.46
CA SER A 303 -7.05 -8.84 -14.71
C SER A 303 -6.77 -8.55 -13.22
N SER A 304 -6.73 -9.63 -12.44
CA SER A 304 -6.30 -9.63 -11.04
C SER A 304 -4.81 -9.34 -10.92
N PHE A 305 -4.40 -8.69 -9.83
CA PHE A 305 -2.99 -8.39 -9.54
C PHE A 305 -2.70 -8.38 -8.04
N THR A 306 -1.47 -8.65 -7.65
CA THR A 306 -1.07 -8.71 -6.24
C THR A 306 -0.86 -7.32 -5.63
N LEU A 307 -0.85 -7.25 -4.30
CA LEU A 307 -0.55 -6.02 -3.56
C LEU A 307 0.84 -5.46 -3.93
N SER A 308 1.84 -6.32 -4.15
CA SER A 308 3.18 -5.91 -4.57
C SER A 308 3.24 -5.40 -6.00
N GLN A 309 2.37 -5.90 -6.89
CA GLN A 309 2.19 -5.41 -8.26
C GLN A 309 1.46 -4.06 -8.33
N PHE A 310 0.70 -3.67 -7.32
CA PHE A 310 -0.10 -2.42 -7.32
C PHE A 310 0.71 -1.20 -7.76
N LYS A 311 1.93 -1.05 -7.26
CA LYS A 311 2.80 0.11 -7.51
C LYS A 311 3.16 0.30 -8.99
N THR A 312 3.09 -0.75 -9.79
CA THR A 312 3.35 -0.71 -11.24
C THR A 312 2.08 -0.86 -12.07
N HIS A 313 1.03 -1.48 -11.53
CA HIS A 313 -0.17 -1.80 -12.28
C HIS A 313 -1.30 -0.78 -12.04
N VAL A 314 -1.26 0.06 -11.01
CA VAL A 314 -2.28 1.09 -10.79
C VAL A 314 -1.67 2.48 -10.82
N SER A 315 -2.19 3.32 -11.71
CA SER A 315 -1.68 4.67 -11.91
C SER A 315 -2.81 5.69 -12.06
N LYS A 316 -2.51 6.96 -11.82
CA LYS A 316 -3.50 8.04 -11.88
C LYS A 316 -3.01 9.23 -12.69
N TYR A 317 -3.94 9.90 -13.34
CA TYR A 317 -3.80 11.27 -13.82
C TYR A 317 -4.60 12.18 -12.89
N VAL A 318 -4.00 13.30 -12.50
CA VAL A 318 -4.67 14.34 -11.71
C VAL A 318 -4.45 15.68 -12.40
N ARG A 319 -5.52 16.45 -12.59
CA ARG A 319 -5.46 17.78 -13.23
C ARG A 319 -4.56 18.74 -12.45
N LYS A 320 -4.05 19.74 -13.14
CA LYS A 320 -3.25 20.80 -12.52
C LYS A 320 -4.10 21.58 -11.50
N ASN A 321 -3.50 21.95 -10.37
CA ASN A 321 -4.13 22.75 -9.32
C ASN A 321 -5.46 22.15 -8.82
N HIS A 322 -5.54 20.83 -8.64
CA HIS A 322 -6.77 20.20 -8.13
C HIS A 322 -7.06 20.60 -6.68
N VAL A 323 -6.07 20.44 -5.79
CA VAL A 323 -6.12 20.96 -4.42
C VAL A 323 -5.59 22.39 -4.45
N GLN A 324 -6.42 23.36 -4.06
CA GLN A 324 -6.09 24.79 -4.11
C GLN A 324 -6.09 25.48 -2.74
N THR A 325 -6.62 24.83 -1.71
CA THR A 325 -6.77 25.43 -0.37
C THR A 325 -5.83 24.77 0.63
N ASP A 326 -5.16 25.59 1.44
CA ASP A 326 -4.26 25.12 2.51
C ASP A 326 -5.03 24.48 3.69
N GLU A 327 -6.33 24.77 3.83
CA GLU A 327 -7.17 24.19 4.86
C GLU A 327 -7.65 22.79 4.44
N HIS A 328 -7.29 21.78 5.24
CA HIS A 328 -7.73 20.41 5.02
C HIS A 328 -9.25 20.32 5.15
N TRP A 329 -9.93 19.66 4.20
CA TRP A 329 -11.40 19.54 4.14
C TRP A 329 -12.07 19.02 5.43
N MET A 330 -11.33 18.33 6.30
CA MET A 330 -11.81 17.81 7.58
C MET A 330 -12.01 18.90 8.64
N ASN A 331 -11.41 20.07 8.45
CA ASN A 331 -11.53 21.20 9.38
C ASN A 331 -12.65 22.17 8.96
N ALA A 332 -13.12 22.06 7.72
CA ALA A 332 -14.23 22.85 7.20
C ALA A 332 -15.59 22.27 7.62
N LYS A 333 -16.64 23.09 7.51
CA LYS A 333 -18.01 22.62 7.70
C LYS A 333 -18.35 21.58 6.63
N VAL A 334 -18.85 20.42 7.06
CA VAL A 334 -19.28 19.34 6.15
C VAL A 334 -20.41 19.84 5.25
N VAL A 335 -20.19 19.80 3.94
CA VAL A 335 -21.19 20.03 2.89
C VAL A 335 -21.50 18.69 2.23
N PRO A 336 -22.72 18.15 2.36
CA PRO A 336 -23.08 16.91 1.69
C PRO A 336 -23.12 17.05 0.16
N ASN A 337 -22.61 16.06 -0.57
CA ASN A 337 -22.82 15.94 -2.01
C ASN A 337 -24.26 15.47 -2.32
N ASP A 338 -24.76 15.85 -3.49
CA ASP A 338 -26.14 15.54 -3.90
C ASP A 338 -26.21 14.18 -4.63
N LEU A 339 -27.26 13.41 -4.35
CA LEU A 339 -27.57 12.16 -5.06
C LEU A 339 -28.45 12.42 -6.29
N LEU A 340 -28.59 11.41 -7.16
CA LEU A 340 -29.52 11.39 -8.30
C LEU A 340 -30.99 11.53 -7.89
#